data_AF-A0A8X6RB22-F1
#
_entry.id   AF-A0A8X6RB22-F1
#
_cell.length_a   1.000
_cell.length_b   1.000
_cell.length_c   1.000
_cell.angle_alpha   90.00
_cell.angle_beta   90.00
_cell.angle_gamma   90.00
#
_symmetry.space_group_name_H-M   'P 1'
#
loop_
_entity.id
_entity.type
_entity.pdbx_description
1 polymer ?
#
loop_
_entity_poly.entity_id
_entity_poly.type
_entity_poly.pdbx_seq_one_letter_code
_entity_poly.pdbx_strand_id
1 'polypeptide(L)'
;MGVRLRKLKTMNRGKKLSDGKSISGKNRLTDKFIDTITTYYGNAIRQNNSSVSDMRQAIWAIYCHYRSADEEPMHQFCPIGDTSWCKYQKLVATNSASLFKYKNIVPIAITDEIKPIIAELSAPKLLKKCVGGKTQNANESFNSIVWKYCPKLLWVI
;
A
#
# COMPACT_ATOMS: atom_id res chain seq x y z
N MET A 1 -2.80 -6.27 -3.02
CA MET A 1 -1.90 -5.21 -3.56
C MET A 1 -0.76 -5.80 -4.39
N GLY A 2 0.20 -6.50 -3.78
CA GLY A 2 1.44 -6.94 -4.46
C GLY A 2 1.25 -7.72 -5.76
N VAL A 3 0.30 -8.65 -5.84
CA VAL A 3 -0.01 -9.41 -7.08
C VAL A 3 -0.43 -8.47 -8.21
N ARG A 4 -1.28 -7.47 -7.93
CA ARG A 4 -1.76 -6.52 -8.95
C ARG A 4 -0.64 -5.62 -9.46
N LEU A 5 0.23 -5.15 -8.58
CA LEU A 5 1.41 -4.36 -8.96
C LEU A 5 2.40 -5.17 -9.79
N ARG A 6 2.63 -6.44 -9.45
CA ARG A 6 3.48 -7.34 -10.25
C ARG A 6 2.86 -7.61 -11.62
N LYS A 7 1.54 -7.80 -11.69
CA LYS A 7 0.81 -7.93 -12.97
C LYS A 7 0.93 -6.66 -13.82
N LEU A 8 0.75 -5.48 -13.23
CA LEU A 8 0.94 -4.19 -13.91
C LEU A 8 2.35 -4.07 -14.49
N LYS A 9 3.38 -4.39 -13.69
CA LYS A 9 4.78 -4.42 -14.12
C LYS A 9 5.00 -5.34 -15.33
N THR A 10 4.40 -6.53 -15.32
CA THR A 10 4.50 -7.49 -16.43
C THR A 10 3.74 -7.03 -17.68
N MET A 11 2.52 -6.49 -17.53
CA MET A 11 1.70 -6.01 -18.65
C MET A 11 2.31 -4.81 -19.38
N ASN A 12 3.10 -4.00 -18.67
CA ASN A 12 3.78 -2.83 -19.23
C ASN A 12 5.23 -3.13 -19.64
N ARG A 13 5.65 -4.40 -19.69
CA ARG A 13 6.98 -4.78 -20.17
C ARG A 13 7.16 -4.37 -21.63
N GLY A 14 8.27 -3.70 -21.94
CA GLY A 14 8.58 -3.19 -23.28
C GLY A 14 7.87 -1.89 -23.65
N LYS A 15 6.86 -1.45 -22.89
CA LYS A 15 6.18 -0.16 -23.11
C LYS A 15 6.96 0.97 -22.44
N LYS A 16 6.87 2.16 -23.04
CA LYS A 16 7.35 3.41 -22.46
C LYS A 16 6.19 4.13 -21.79
N LEU A 17 6.44 4.70 -20.63
CA LEU A 17 5.49 5.56 -19.92
C LEU A 17 5.59 7.00 -20.46
N SER A 18 4.80 7.91 -19.89
CA SER A 18 4.74 9.32 -20.31
C SER A 18 6.10 10.04 -20.27
N ASP A 19 7.05 9.56 -19.46
CA ASP A 19 8.41 10.09 -19.38
C ASP A 19 9.42 9.37 -20.30
N GLY A 20 8.94 8.57 -21.26
CA GLY A 20 9.78 7.86 -22.24
C GLY A 20 10.58 6.68 -21.67
N LYS A 21 10.36 6.32 -20.40
CA LYS A 21 11.10 5.26 -19.68
C LYS A 21 10.20 4.05 -19.41
N SER A 22 10.83 2.90 -19.17
CA SER A 22 10.11 1.67 -18.82
C SER A 22 9.50 1.74 -17.43
N ILE A 23 8.46 0.95 -17.15
CA ILE A 23 7.87 0.85 -15.80
C ILE A 23 8.85 0.28 -14.76
N SER A 24 9.74 -0.63 -15.19
CA SER A 24 10.79 -1.23 -14.38
C SER A 24 12.11 -0.46 -14.49
N GLY A 25 12.98 -0.64 -13.50
CA GLY A 25 14.33 -0.05 -13.47
C GLY A 25 14.65 0.60 -12.12
N LYS A 26 15.87 1.14 -12.00
CA LYS A 26 16.31 1.88 -10.82
C LYS A 26 15.37 3.06 -10.56
N ASN A 27 14.97 3.24 -9.29
CA ASN A 27 14.03 4.29 -8.84
C ASN A 27 12.63 4.24 -9.49
N ARG A 28 12.18 3.06 -9.94
CA ARG A 28 10.83 2.85 -10.50
C ARG A 28 10.10 1.73 -9.77
N LEU A 29 9.17 1.05 -10.45
CA LEU A 29 8.39 -0.06 -9.88
C LEU A 29 9.24 -1.33 -9.71
N THR A 30 10.14 -1.30 -8.72
CA THR A 30 11.00 -2.42 -8.31
C THR A 30 10.24 -3.39 -7.41
N ASP A 31 10.69 -4.64 -7.30
CA ASP A 31 10.03 -5.63 -6.45
C ASP A 31 10.10 -5.23 -4.96
N LYS A 32 11.23 -4.67 -4.53
CA LYS A 32 11.37 -4.09 -3.18
C LYS A 32 10.35 -2.98 -2.91
N PHE A 33 10.10 -2.12 -3.90
CA PHE A 33 9.10 -1.06 -3.78
C PHE A 33 7.67 -1.63 -3.71
N ILE A 34 7.36 -2.64 -4.53
CA ILE A 34 6.09 -3.37 -4.48
C ILE A 34 5.86 -4.00 -3.10
N ASP A 35 6.88 -4.63 -2.52
CA ASP A 35 6.79 -5.28 -1.21
C ASP A 35 6.60 -4.25 -0.09
N THR A 36 7.27 -3.10 -0.20
CA THR A 36 7.12 -1.98 0.74
C THR A 36 5.70 -1.44 0.72
N ILE A 37 5.16 -1.09 -0.46
CA ILE A 37 3.77 -0.60 -0.57
C ILE A 37 2.76 -1.66 -0.11
N THR A 38 3.00 -2.93 -0.44
CA THR A 38 2.10 -4.02 -0.02
C THR A 38 2.06 -4.16 1.49
N THR A 39 3.21 -4.01 2.16
CA THR A 39 3.31 -4.02 3.62
C THR A 39 2.55 -2.85 4.23
N TYR A 40 2.76 -1.63 3.72
CA TYR A 40 2.06 -0.44 4.20
C TYR A 40 0.55 -0.52 3.98
N TYR A 41 0.10 -1.03 2.83
CA TYR A 41 -1.31 -1.27 2.56
C TYR A 41 -1.94 -2.21 3.60
N GLY A 42 -1.26 -3.32 3.92
CA GLY A 42 -1.72 -4.25 4.95
C GLY A 42 -1.77 -3.61 6.35
N ASN A 43 -0.78 -2.79 6.70
CA ASN A 43 -0.75 -2.05 7.96
C ASN A 43 -1.90 -1.04 8.05
N ALA A 44 -2.16 -0.27 6.98
CA ALA A 44 -3.25 0.70 6.91
C ALA A 44 -4.61 0.04 7.17
N ILE A 45 -4.84 -1.17 6.64
CA ILE A 45 -6.07 -1.92 6.92
C ILE A 45 -6.10 -2.39 8.37
N ARG A 46 -5.04 -3.05 8.86
CA ARG A 46 -5.03 -3.64 10.21
C ARG A 46 -5.17 -2.61 11.32
N GLN A 47 -4.52 -1.46 11.19
CA GLN A 47 -4.53 -0.39 12.19
C GLN A 47 -5.84 0.41 12.23
N ASN A 48 -6.62 0.37 11.15
CA ASN A 48 -7.85 1.15 11.00
C ASN A 48 -9.09 0.26 10.79
N ASN A 49 -9.04 -1.01 11.22
CA ASN A 49 -10.04 -2.01 10.89
C ASN A 49 -11.43 -1.76 11.50
N SER A 50 -11.59 -0.75 12.34
CA SER A 50 -12.88 -0.31 12.90
C SER A 50 -13.65 0.62 11.96
N SER A 51 -13.00 1.21 10.96
CA SER A 51 -13.58 2.27 10.13
C SER A 51 -13.16 2.16 8.66
N VAL A 52 -14.15 2.04 7.76
CA VAL A 52 -13.91 2.04 6.31
C VAL A 52 -13.34 3.37 5.84
N SER A 53 -13.78 4.47 6.43
CA SER A 53 -13.27 5.81 6.13
C SER A 53 -11.78 5.90 6.47
N ASP A 54 -11.40 5.45 7.66
CA ASP A 54 -10.02 5.58 8.15
C ASP A 54 -9.08 4.65 7.39
N MET A 55 -9.52 3.43 7.06
CA MET A 55 -8.78 2.56 6.13
C MET A 55 -8.55 3.26 4.79
N ARG A 56 -9.60 3.87 4.22
CA ARG A 56 -9.49 4.57 2.93
C ARG A 56 -8.52 5.74 3.02
N GLN A 57 -8.62 6.58 4.05
CA GLN A 57 -7.71 7.71 4.25
C GLN A 57 -6.26 7.23 4.43
N ALA A 58 -6.01 6.22 5.27
CA ALA A 58 -4.68 5.66 5.47
C ALA A 58 -4.09 5.06 4.18
N ILE A 59 -4.90 4.38 3.35
CA ILE A 59 -4.46 3.87 2.05
C ILE A 59 -4.11 5.02 1.08
N TRP A 60 -4.92 6.07 1.02
CA TRP A 60 -4.62 7.24 0.19
C TRP A 60 -3.42 8.04 0.70
N ALA A 61 -3.17 8.07 2.01
CA ALA A 61 -1.98 8.67 2.58
C ALA A 61 -0.71 8.01 2.02
N ILE A 62 -0.68 6.67 1.90
CA ILE A 62 0.46 5.95 1.29
C ILE A 62 0.73 6.46 -0.14
N TYR A 63 -0.31 6.57 -0.97
CA TYR A 63 -0.16 7.08 -2.33
C TYR A 63 0.38 8.51 -2.34
N CYS A 64 -0.22 9.39 -1.52
CA CYS A 64 0.16 10.80 -1.47
C CYS A 64 1.62 10.93 -1.01
N HIS A 65 2.06 10.18 0.00
CA HIS A 65 3.47 10.15 0.43
C HIS A 65 4.48 9.84 -0.68
N TYR A 66 4.13 8.98 -1.65
CA TYR A 66 5.02 8.67 -2.78
C TYR A 66 4.89 9.64 -3.95
N ARG A 67 3.78 10.36 -4.05
CA ARG A 67 3.53 11.39 -5.08
C ARG A 67 3.95 12.79 -4.65
N SER A 68 4.06 13.06 -3.35
CA SER A 68 4.47 14.34 -2.81
C SER A 68 5.88 14.72 -3.28
N ALA A 69 6.03 16.00 -3.60
CA ALA A 69 7.29 16.65 -3.93
C ALA A 69 7.39 17.99 -3.18
N ASP A 70 8.55 18.65 -3.24
CA ASP A 70 8.76 19.95 -2.60
C ASP A 70 7.79 21.00 -3.16
N GLU A 71 7.53 20.94 -4.48
CA GLU A 71 6.61 21.85 -5.18
C GLU A 71 5.13 21.54 -4.91
N GLU A 72 4.82 20.28 -4.59
CA GLU A 72 3.45 19.79 -4.38
C GLU A 72 3.40 18.81 -3.19
N PRO A 73 3.39 19.34 -1.95
CA PRO A 73 3.35 18.52 -0.73
C PRO A 73 1.95 17.92 -0.52
N MET A 74 1.79 16.62 -0.71
CA MET A 74 0.51 15.91 -0.56
C MET A 74 0.42 15.15 0.78
N HIS A 75 0.15 15.87 1.87
CA HIS A 75 0.03 15.27 3.21
C HIS A 75 -1.38 15.37 3.83
N GLN A 76 -2.40 15.62 3.01
CA GLN A 76 -3.78 15.89 3.44
C GLN A 76 -4.48 14.72 4.16
N PHE A 77 -4.03 13.48 3.93
CA PHE A 77 -4.59 12.28 4.59
C PHE A 77 -3.76 11.81 5.79
N CYS A 78 -2.73 12.56 6.14
CA CYS A 78 -1.90 12.27 7.31
C CYS A 78 -2.53 12.92 8.55
N PRO A 79 -2.48 12.28 9.73
CA PRO A 79 -2.85 12.93 10.97
C PRO A 79 -2.06 14.23 11.15
N ILE A 80 -2.71 15.29 11.63
CA ILE A 80 -2.09 16.57 11.93
C ILE A 80 -1.53 16.51 13.35
N GLY A 81 -0.42 17.20 13.61
CA GLY A 81 0.17 17.33 14.95
C GLY A 81 1.53 16.65 15.10
N ASP A 82 2.15 16.92 16.25
CA ASP A 82 3.46 16.41 16.67
C ASP A 82 3.48 14.90 16.96
N THR A 83 2.33 14.31 17.27
CA THR A 83 2.13 12.87 17.43
C THR A 83 1.91 12.13 16.11
N SER A 84 1.83 12.86 14.99
CA SER A 84 1.63 12.25 13.67
C SER A 84 2.74 11.28 13.30
N TRP A 85 2.40 10.16 12.67
CA TRP A 85 3.41 9.29 12.07
C TRP A 85 4.07 9.95 10.84
N CYS A 86 3.46 11.00 10.27
CA CYS A 86 3.99 11.74 9.13
C CYS A 86 5.02 12.79 9.57
N LYS A 87 6.27 12.63 9.12
CA LYS A 87 7.37 13.57 9.42
C LYS A 87 7.10 15.00 8.97
N TYR A 88 6.43 15.18 7.82
CA TYR A 88 6.05 16.52 7.36
C TYR A 88 5.05 17.18 8.31
N GLN A 89 3.97 16.47 8.69
CA GLN A 89 2.96 17.00 9.61
C GLN A 89 3.52 17.32 10.99
N LYS A 90 4.49 16.52 11.47
CA LYS A 90 5.24 16.82 12.69
C LYS A 90 5.98 18.15 12.61
N LEU A 91 6.68 18.39 11.50
CA LEU A 91 7.40 19.65 11.30
C LEU A 91 6.47 20.83 11.09
N VAL A 92 5.32 20.63 10.45
CA VAL A 92 4.27 21.68 10.38
C VAL A 92 3.80 22.06 11.78
N ALA A 93 3.54 21.08 12.65
CA ALA A 93 3.12 21.33 14.03
C ALA A 93 4.16 22.09 14.85
N THR A 94 5.46 21.95 14.55
CA THR A 94 6.56 22.67 15.21
C THR A 94 7.04 23.90 14.44
N ASN A 95 6.25 24.42 13.49
CA ASN A 95 6.60 25.57 12.63
C ASN A 95 7.97 25.42 11.91
N SER A 96 8.36 24.20 11.60
CA SER A 96 9.65 23.81 11.01
C SER A 96 9.50 23.11 9.65
N ALA A 97 8.37 23.31 8.96
CA ALA A 97 8.04 22.62 7.71
C ALA A 97 9.08 22.83 6.59
N SER A 98 9.74 23.99 6.56
CA SER A 98 10.81 24.33 5.61
C SER A 98 12.05 23.44 5.70
N LEU A 99 12.23 22.72 6.82
CA LEU A 99 13.34 21.77 7.00
C LEU A 99 13.06 20.41 6.34
N PHE A 100 11.81 20.14 5.96
CA PHE A 100 11.46 18.87 5.34
C PHE A 100 12.04 18.81 3.92
N LYS A 101 12.67 17.68 3.59
CA LYS A 101 13.17 17.41 2.24
C LYS A 101 12.64 16.07 1.77
N TYR A 102 11.99 16.04 0.61
CA TYR A 102 11.55 14.78 0.01
C TYR A 102 12.76 13.98 -0.48
N LYS A 103 12.91 12.76 0.05
CA LYS A 103 13.92 11.81 -0.38
C LYS A 103 13.25 10.68 -1.14
N ASN A 104 13.93 10.15 -2.17
CA ASN A 104 13.45 9.01 -2.97
C ASN A 104 12.10 9.26 -3.66
N ILE A 105 12.00 10.39 -4.36
CA ILE A 105 10.80 10.75 -5.13
C ILE A 105 10.57 9.68 -6.20
N VAL A 106 9.38 9.09 -6.17
CA VAL A 106 8.94 8.15 -7.20
C VAL A 106 8.47 8.97 -8.39
N PRO A 107 8.94 8.69 -9.62
CA PRO A 107 8.54 9.46 -10.79
C PRO A 107 7.01 9.52 -10.92
N ILE A 108 6.49 10.68 -11.34
CA ILE A 108 5.04 10.91 -11.53
C ILE A 108 4.46 9.84 -12.48
N ALA A 109 5.17 9.54 -13.56
CA ALA A 109 4.80 8.47 -14.49
C ALA A 109 4.58 7.09 -13.84
N ILE A 110 5.24 6.79 -12.71
CA ILE A 110 5.03 5.53 -11.96
C ILE A 110 3.86 5.64 -11.00
N THR A 111 3.72 6.77 -10.30
CA THR A 111 2.59 6.96 -9.37
C THR A 111 1.27 7.01 -10.12
N ASP A 112 1.22 7.63 -11.30
CA ASP A 112 0.03 7.65 -12.16
C ASP A 112 -0.42 6.24 -12.57
N GLU A 113 0.51 5.33 -12.90
CA GLU A 113 0.19 3.93 -13.22
C GLU A 113 -0.30 3.14 -11.99
N ILE A 114 0.14 3.49 -10.79
CA ILE A 114 -0.26 2.84 -9.53
C ILE A 114 -1.62 3.36 -9.03
N LYS A 115 -1.98 4.61 -9.34
CA LYS A 115 -3.18 5.29 -8.84
C LYS A 115 -4.47 4.50 -9.07
N PRO A 116 -4.75 3.91 -10.26
CA PRO A 116 -5.93 3.09 -10.46
C PRO A 116 -6.02 1.89 -9.52
N ILE A 117 -4.88 1.23 -9.23
CA ILE A 117 -4.84 0.07 -8.32
C ILE A 117 -5.14 0.52 -6.89
N ILE A 118 -4.60 1.66 -6.45
CA ILE A 118 -4.92 2.25 -5.14
C ILE A 118 -6.41 2.62 -5.06
N ALA A 119 -6.96 3.25 -6.10
CA ALA A 119 -8.37 3.64 -6.14
C ALA A 119 -9.30 2.42 -6.03
N GLU A 120 -9.01 1.34 -6.77
CA GLU A 120 -9.79 0.11 -6.71
C GLU A 120 -9.65 -0.59 -5.35
N LEU A 121 -8.44 -0.66 -4.80
CA LEU A 121 -8.17 -1.31 -3.51
C LEU A 121 -8.60 -0.50 -2.29
N SER A 122 -8.95 0.78 -2.49
CA SER A 122 -9.54 1.66 -1.47
C SER A 122 -11.05 1.82 -1.62
N ALA A 123 -11.68 1.05 -2.52
CA ALA A 123 -13.12 1.09 -2.74
C ALA A 123 -13.87 0.67 -1.47
N PRO A 124 -14.88 1.44 -1.00
CA PRO A 124 -15.61 1.14 0.24
C PRO A 124 -16.22 -0.27 0.26
N LYS A 125 -16.74 -0.74 -0.89
CA LYS A 125 -17.30 -2.10 -1.05
C LYS A 125 -16.28 -3.20 -0.71
N LEU A 126 -15.00 -2.99 -1.05
CA LEU A 126 -13.93 -3.92 -0.72
C LEU A 126 -13.55 -3.80 0.75
N LEU A 127 -13.31 -2.57 1.22
CA LEU A 127 -12.85 -2.28 2.59
C LEU A 127 -13.86 -2.69 3.67
N LYS A 128 -15.17 -2.67 3.37
CA LYS A 128 -16.21 -3.14 4.29
C LYS A 128 -16.02 -4.60 4.73
N LYS A 129 -15.38 -5.43 3.90
CA LYS A 129 -15.03 -6.82 4.22
C LYS A 129 -13.86 -6.96 5.18
N CYS A 130 -13.05 -5.90 5.31
CA CYS A 130 -11.89 -5.87 6.20
C CYS A 130 -12.24 -5.34 7.60
N VAL A 131 -13.48 -4.88 7.81
CA VAL A 131 -13.95 -4.37 9.09
C VAL A 131 -13.93 -5.48 10.14
N GLY A 132 -13.42 -5.17 11.33
CA GLY A 132 -13.24 -6.11 12.43
C GLY A 132 -12.03 -7.05 12.25
N GLY A 133 -11.17 -6.80 11.25
CA GLY A 133 -9.87 -7.48 11.13
C GLY A 133 -9.95 -8.99 10.87
N LYS A 134 -11.10 -9.49 10.41
CA LYS A 134 -11.28 -10.92 10.13
C LYS A 134 -10.32 -11.34 9.02
N THR A 135 -9.55 -12.39 9.26
CA THR A 135 -8.71 -12.99 8.22
C THR A 135 -9.62 -13.63 7.16
N GLN A 136 -9.23 -13.57 5.89
CA GLN A 136 -10.01 -14.11 4.76
C GLN A 136 -10.19 -15.64 4.79
N ASN A 137 -9.78 -16.30 5.86
CA ASN A 137 -9.32 -17.67 5.78
C ASN A 137 -9.64 -18.46 7.06
N ALA A 138 -10.93 -18.50 7.41
CA ALA A 138 -11.40 -19.44 8.41
C ALA A 138 -11.15 -20.90 7.96
N ASN A 139 -11.13 -21.16 6.65
CA ASN A 139 -11.01 -22.49 6.10
C ASN A 139 -9.59 -23.08 6.17
N GLU A 140 -8.50 -22.32 5.96
CA GLU A 140 -7.14 -22.84 6.21
C GLU A 140 -6.82 -22.88 7.70
N SER A 141 -7.38 -22.00 8.55
CA SER A 141 -7.23 -22.19 10.01
C SER A 141 -7.95 -23.46 10.47
N PHE A 142 -9.14 -23.74 9.92
CA PHE A 142 -9.87 -24.98 10.17
C PHE A 142 -9.17 -26.20 9.59
N ASN A 143 -8.71 -26.13 8.32
CA ASN A 143 -7.94 -27.22 7.71
C ASN A 143 -6.63 -27.44 8.47
N SER A 144 -5.88 -26.41 8.87
CA SER A 144 -4.68 -26.61 9.70
C SER A 144 -4.97 -27.37 10.99
N ILE A 145 -6.12 -27.12 11.62
CA ILE A 145 -6.60 -27.88 12.79
C ILE A 145 -6.99 -29.32 12.40
N VAL A 146 -7.85 -29.50 11.39
CA VAL A 146 -8.27 -30.82 10.90
C VAL A 146 -7.09 -31.70 10.53
N TRP A 147 -6.09 -31.14 9.85
CA TRP A 147 -4.91 -31.89 9.40
C TRP A 147 -3.93 -32.18 10.55
N LYS A 148 -3.98 -31.42 11.64
CA LYS A 148 -3.27 -31.72 12.89
C LYS A 148 -3.91 -32.91 13.63
N TYR A 149 -5.23 -33.05 13.57
CA TYR A 149 -5.97 -34.13 14.25
C TYR A 149 -6.16 -35.39 13.37
N CYS A 150 -6.33 -35.22 12.07
CA CYS A 150 -6.37 -36.26 11.05
C CYS A 150 -5.31 -35.95 9.98
N PRO A 151 -4.03 -36.26 10.26
CA PRO A 151 -3.02 -36.24 9.21
C PRO A 151 -3.49 -37.16 8.07
N LYS A 152 -3.28 -36.73 6.82
CA LYS A 152 -3.61 -37.56 5.66
C LYS A 152 -3.00 -38.94 5.85
N LEU A 153 -3.84 -39.94 6.12
CA LEU A 153 -3.43 -41.33 6.14
C LEU A 153 -2.78 -41.62 4.78
N LEU A 154 -1.45 -41.75 4.80
CA LEU A 154 -0.68 -42.34 3.72
C LEU A 154 -1.12 -43.79 3.67
N TRP A 155 -2.08 -44.10 2.80
CA TRP A 155 -2.31 -45.47 2.37
C TRP A 155 -1.06 -45.90 1.59
N VAL A 156 -0.13 -46.52 2.29
CA VAL A 156 0.91 -47.34 1.68
C VAL A 156 0.34 -48.75 1.62
N ILE A 157 -0.11 -49.10 0.40
CA ILE A 157 -0.49 -50.41 -0.14
C ILE A 157 -1.63 -51.13 0.60
#